data_AF-A0A6A5T1X7-F1
#
_entry.id   AF-A0A6A5T1X7-F1
#
_cell.length_a   1.000
_cell.length_b   1.000
_cell.length_c   1.000
_cell.angle_alpha   90.00
_cell.angle_beta   90.00
_cell.angle_gamma   90.00
#
_symmetry.space_group_name_H-M   'P 1'
#
loop_
_entity.id
_entity.type
_entity.pdbx_description
1 polymer ?
#
loop_
_entity_poly.entity_id
_entity_poly.type
_entity_poly.pdbx_seq_one_letter_code
_entity_poly.pdbx_strand_id
1 'polypeptide(L)'
;MAQPYLGPTALTYSKYASSHQRKAAMAAASSSLVTVTAAGLPDNVIATKQQIAATNTGDRFALDMAQHNADSQLAIAQGNALKAEVDKHGAKLARTVSSVVNNTRQLLQAIRESLPKDGTDLTAVDNLWTELEQLFAAASDAKAALPAFLERQRNNMSLYHSSMMNETMRDTQDELNIQHKKVEIQHNLILEHQEAFQEYKAQADAKLKELEDMQERVSRLTLEKGNFRTEIDNYMQLLEEERSGSADYLRKASSVQEELNVLAASKKVLLVETDTLRRTVEDLQQQMKTSEQLIADRFNAELKASADKLAQETSKTTSLNVVIKTMKGGESTARLEADKVKKENKALSEKYSIQAAEHAKAFTKLNEQTKQLDALNVALTAAKSDAKTSKPEVDGLIKKIENLNKDASSLESENNALRAKQAELNKAVQAVQIVKAENLKLKAAVDEARSTSHAVGGSEEVKQAQEKIESLQESLQEWTDLAKRSYKEYKDMLPTYKEAEQYRKDSLEKDVIIQTLRLAAAKPPQSNGVGGTSSDAGYWKGKYDALLATVSG
;
A
#
# COMPACT_ATOMS: atom_id res chain seq x y z
N MET A 1 3.13 -17.76 91.01
CA MET A 1 2.57 -18.96 91.67
C MET A 1 1.28 -19.31 90.95
N ALA A 2 1.19 -20.47 90.32
CA ALA A 2 -0.01 -20.91 89.60
C ALA A 2 -0.71 -22.00 90.42
N GLN A 3 -2.01 -21.86 90.68
CA GLN A 3 -2.81 -22.97 91.21
C GLN A 3 -3.26 -23.88 90.06
N PRO A 4 -3.17 -25.21 90.21
CA PRO A 4 -3.71 -26.13 89.23
C PRO A 4 -5.24 -26.15 89.29
N TYR A 5 -5.87 -26.03 88.12
CA TYR A 5 -7.33 -26.09 87.98
C TYR A 5 -7.84 -27.51 88.26
N LEU A 6 -8.52 -27.69 89.39
CA LEU A 6 -9.25 -28.92 89.72
C LEU A 6 -10.58 -28.91 88.95
N GLY A 7 -10.61 -29.63 87.83
CA GLY A 7 -11.80 -29.77 87.00
C GLY A 7 -12.96 -30.54 87.66
N PRO A 8 -14.14 -30.60 87.02
CA PRO A 8 -15.36 -31.11 87.66
C PRO A 8 -15.25 -32.60 88.05
N THR A 9 -15.43 -32.89 89.33
CA THR A 9 -15.40 -34.25 89.93
C THR A 9 -16.53 -35.19 89.46
N ALA A 10 -17.46 -34.71 88.62
CA ALA A 10 -18.64 -35.44 88.17
C ALA A 10 -18.41 -36.41 86.98
N LEU A 11 -17.23 -36.41 86.34
CA LEU A 11 -16.97 -37.23 85.14
C LEU A 11 -16.74 -38.73 85.43
N THR A 12 -16.49 -39.12 86.69
CA THR A 12 -16.22 -40.51 87.10
C THR A 12 -17.45 -41.43 87.00
N TYR A 13 -18.65 -40.87 86.94
CA TYR A 13 -19.92 -41.60 86.78
C TYR A 13 -20.41 -41.65 85.32
N SER A 14 -19.64 -41.11 84.36
CA SER A 14 -20.02 -41.13 82.94
C SER A 14 -20.03 -42.54 82.35
N LYS A 15 -21.02 -42.83 81.50
CA LYS A 15 -21.19 -44.11 80.78
C LYS A 15 -19.95 -44.46 79.91
N TYR A 16 -19.19 -43.45 79.51
CA TYR A 16 -17.97 -43.53 78.70
C TYR A 16 -16.66 -43.64 79.51
N ALA A 17 -16.70 -43.61 80.85
CA ALA A 17 -15.51 -43.71 81.68
C ALA A 17 -14.87 -45.11 81.61
N SER A 18 -13.54 -45.17 81.57
CA SER A 18 -12.79 -46.43 81.43
C SER A 18 -13.02 -47.39 82.61
N SER A 19 -12.91 -48.70 82.36
CA SER A 19 -13.13 -49.76 83.36
C SER A 19 -12.27 -49.56 84.63
N HIS A 20 -11.02 -49.12 84.47
CA HIS A 20 -10.11 -48.85 85.59
C HIS A 20 -10.56 -47.67 86.47
N GLN A 21 -11.09 -46.60 85.88
CA GLN A 21 -11.55 -45.42 86.61
C GLN A 21 -12.84 -45.69 87.40
N ARG A 22 -13.75 -46.51 86.86
CA ARG A 22 -14.96 -46.95 87.58
C ARG A 22 -14.63 -47.79 88.82
N LYS A 23 -13.60 -48.65 88.76
CA LYS A 23 -13.12 -49.42 89.92
C LYS A 23 -12.50 -48.54 91.01
N ALA A 24 -11.80 -47.47 90.64
CA ALA A 24 -11.22 -46.52 91.61
C ALA A 24 -12.29 -45.67 92.31
N ALA A 25 -13.34 -45.24 91.58
CA ALA A 25 -14.43 -44.45 92.16
C ALA A 25 -15.25 -45.23 93.22
N MET A 26 -15.54 -46.51 92.96
CA MET A 26 -16.21 -47.36 93.95
C MET A 26 -15.33 -47.72 95.17
N ALA A 27 -14.00 -47.67 95.05
CA ALA A 27 -13.10 -47.87 96.19
C ALA A 27 -13.00 -46.62 97.10
N ALA A 28 -13.23 -45.42 96.55
CA ALA A 28 -13.15 -44.15 97.30
C ALA A 28 -14.47 -43.78 98.03
N ALA A 29 -15.61 -44.35 97.63
CA ALA A 29 -16.90 -44.08 98.24
C ALA A 29 -17.12 -44.75 99.62
N SER A 30 -16.21 -45.62 100.06
CA SER A 30 -16.32 -46.40 101.31
C SER A 30 -15.84 -45.66 102.57
N SER A 31 -15.49 -44.36 102.48
CA SER A 31 -14.85 -43.61 103.56
C SER A 31 -15.47 -42.23 103.82
N SER A 32 -16.76 -42.18 104.15
CA SER A 32 -17.31 -41.19 105.11
C SER A 32 -18.76 -41.50 105.47
N LEU A 33 -18.97 -42.20 106.59
CA LEU A 33 -20.22 -42.11 107.35
C LEU A 33 -19.92 -42.38 108.82
N VAL A 34 -20.27 -41.42 109.70
CA VAL A 34 -20.03 -41.52 111.14
C VAL A 34 -21.37 -41.48 111.87
N THR A 35 -21.70 -42.64 112.48
CA THR A 35 -22.61 -42.88 113.62
C THR A 35 -23.96 -42.15 113.70
N VAL A 36 -25.05 -42.94 113.72
CA VAL A 36 -25.83 -43.11 114.96
C VAL A 36 -25.99 -44.62 115.24
N THR A 37 -25.96 -44.98 116.51
CA THR A 37 -25.89 -46.37 117.02
C THR A 37 -27.25 -47.05 117.17
N ALA A 38 -27.36 -48.29 116.70
CA ALA A 38 -28.17 -49.36 117.31
C ALA A 38 -27.58 -50.72 116.93
N ALA A 39 -27.42 -51.64 117.89
CA ALA A 39 -26.71 -52.90 117.71
C ALA A 39 -27.65 -54.10 117.50
N GLY A 40 -27.14 -55.20 116.91
CA GLY A 40 -27.78 -56.52 117.02
C GLY A 40 -28.18 -57.20 115.70
N LEU A 41 -27.18 -57.68 114.96
CA LEU A 41 -27.28 -58.79 113.98
C LEU A 41 -27.57 -60.15 114.69
N PRO A 42 -27.83 -61.30 114.00
CA PRO A 42 -27.96 -61.55 112.54
C PRO A 42 -29.18 -62.45 112.12
N ASP A 43 -29.17 -62.86 110.85
CA ASP A 43 -29.74 -64.10 110.26
C ASP A 43 -31.27 -64.38 110.29
N ASN A 44 -31.92 -64.19 109.13
CA ASN A 44 -32.11 -65.32 108.21
C ASN A 44 -32.67 -64.97 106.82
N VAL A 45 -32.05 -65.60 105.81
CA VAL A 45 -32.61 -66.23 104.59
C VAL A 45 -34.03 -65.85 104.13
N ILE A 46 -34.11 -65.46 102.85
CA ILE A 46 -35.35 -65.33 102.06
C ILE A 46 -36.08 -66.69 102.00
N ALA A 47 -37.17 -66.83 102.75
CA ALA A 47 -38.08 -67.97 102.63
C ALA A 47 -38.88 -67.89 101.32
N THR A 48 -38.83 -68.97 100.53
CA THR A 48 -39.49 -69.05 99.22
C THR A 48 -40.99 -69.33 99.36
N LYS A 49 -41.77 -69.02 98.31
CA LYS A 49 -43.24 -69.12 98.22
C LYS A 49 -43.87 -70.51 98.48
N GLN A 50 -43.10 -71.52 98.90
CA GLN A 50 -43.54 -72.90 99.16
C GLN A 50 -43.53 -73.31 100.65
N GLN A 51 -43.07 -72.46 101.58
CA GLN A 51 -43.08 -72.80 103.03
C GLN A 51 -44.30 -72.26 103.81
N ILE A 52 -45.16 -71.44 103.20
CA ILE A 52 -46.36 -70.86 103.84
C ILE A 52 -47.56 -71.85 103.81
N ALA A 53 -47.46 -72.97 103.09
CA ALA A 53 -48.56 -73.90 102.86
C ALA A 53 -48.74 -75.00 103.94
N ALA A 54 -48.01 -74.97 105.06
CA ALA A 54 -47.91 -76.10 106.00
C ALA A 54 -48.19 -75.79 107.48
N THR A 55 -48.76 -74.62 107.81
CA THR A 55 -49.15 -74.25 109.19
C THR A 55 -50.58 -73.70 109.30
N ASN A 56 -51.48 -74.17 108.43
CA ASN A 56 -52.93 -74.09 108.64
C ASN A 56 -53.47 -75.36 109.31
N THR A 57 -53.05 -75.57 110.57
CA THR A 57 -53.75 -76.38 111.56
C THR A 57 -54.12 -75.43 112.71
N GLY A 58 -55.33 -74.88 112.77
CA GLY A 58 -56.59 -75.60 112.57
C GLY A 58 -56.96 -76.45 113.79
N ASP A 59 -56.27 -76.26 114.93
CA ASP A 59 -56.48 -77.09 116.13
C ASP A 59 -56.20 -76.36 117.48
N ARG A 60 -56.36 -75.02 117.52
CA ARG A 60 -56.24 -74.24 118.77
C ARG A 60 -57.56 -73.81 119.42
N PHE A 61 -58.66 -73.76 118.66
CA PHE A 61 -59.99 -73.47 119.20
C PHE A 61 -60.73 -74.71 119.72
N ALA A 62 -60.26 -75.93 119.41
CA ALA A 62 -60.88 -77.17 119.88
C ALA A 62 -60.43 -77.59 121.30
N LEU A 63 -59.19 -77.27 121.69
CA LEU A 63 -58.68 -77.64 123.03
C LEU A 63 -59.33 -76.86 124.17
N ASP A 64 -59.63 -75.57 123.98
CA ASP A 64 -60.12 -74.69 125.05
C ASP A 64 -61.54 -75.08 125.52
N MET A 65 -62.42 -75.45 124.57
CA MET A 65 -63.75 -76.01 124.90
C MET A 65 -63.68 -77.40 125.54
N ALA A 66 -62.63 -78.19 125.28
CA ALA A 66 -62.45 -79.49 125.91
C ALA A 66 -61.98 -79.35 127.38
N GLN A 67 -61.11 -78.39 127.68
CA GLN A 67 -60.61 -78.16 129.04
C GLN A 67 -61.71 -77.67 129.99
N HIS A 68 -62.58 -76.75 129.57
CA HIS A 68 -63.70 -76.32 130.41
C HIS A 68 -64.68 -77.46 130.76
N ASN A 69 -64.86 -78.45 129.87
CA ASN A 69 -65.67 -79.63 130.18
C ASN A 69 -64.97 -80.51 131.24
N ALA A 70 -63.66 -80.73 131.13
CA ALA A 70 -62.88 -81.47 132.13
C ALA A 70 -62.96 -80.83 133.53
N ASP A 71 -62.81 -79.49 133.62
CA ASP A 71 -62.93 -78.77 134.89
C ASP A 71 -64.35 -78.84 135.47
N SER A 72 -65.39 -78.77 134.63
CA SER A 72 -66.78 -78.94 135.06
C SER A 72 -67.04 -80.36 135.60
N GLN A 73 -66.44 -81.39 134.99
CA GLN A 73 -66.53 -82.77 135.45
C GLN A 73 -65.76 -82.98 136.76
N LEU A 74 -64.60 -82.35 136.92
CA LEU A 74 -63.84 -82.35 138.17
C LEU A 74 -64.63 -81.70 139.31
N ALA A 75 -65.28 -80.56 139.06
CA ALA A 75 -66.14 -79.88 140.04
C ALA A 75 -67.36 -80.75 140.42
N ILE A 76 -68.00 -81.44 139.46
CA ILE A 76 -69.08 -82.39 139.73
C ILE A 76 -68.57 -83.58 140.57
N ALA A 77 -67.39 -84.13 140.26
CA ALA A 77 -66.79 -85.24 140.99
C ALA A 77 -66.44 -84.84 142.44
N GLN A 78 -65.82 -83.67 142.64
CA GLN A 78 -65.52 -83.12 143.97
C GLN A 78 -66.81 -82.83 144.76
N GLY A 79 -67.83 -82.25 144.14
CA GLY A 79 -69.14 -82.01 144.77
C GLY A 79 -69.85 -83.31 145.19
N ASN A 80 -69.76 -84.36 144.37
CA ASN A 80 -70.29 -85.68 144.72
C ASN A 80 -69.51 -86.35 145.86
N ALA A 81 -68.17 -86.23 145.85
CA ALA A 81 -67.31 -86.75 146.91
C ALA A 81 -67.59 -86.05 148.26
N LEU A 82 -67.68 -84.72 148.26
CA LEU A 82 -68.01 -83.92 149.44
C LEU A 82 -69.41 -84.26 149.98
N LYS A 83 -70.41 -84.45 149.10
CA LYS A 83 -71.75 -84.90 149.50
C LYS A 83 -71.69 -86.27 150.18
N ALA A 84 -71.00 -87.24 149.60
CA ALA A 84 -70.85 -88.57 150.19
C ALA A 84 -70.09 -88.56 151.54
N GLU A 85 -69.10 -87.68 151.69
CA GLU A 85 -68.38 -87.49 152.95
C GLU A 85 -69.27 -86.85 154.02
N VAL A 86 -70.05 -85.82 153.69
CA VAL A 86 -70.97 -85.20 154.64
C VAL A 86 -72.13 -86.14 154.98
N ASP A 87 -72.68 -86.90 154.05
CA ASP A 87 -73.70 -87.93 154.34
C ASP A 87 -73.14 -89.00 155.30
N LYS A 88 -71.89 -89.42 155.10
CA LYS A 88 -71.17 -90.36 155.98
C LYS A 88 -70.93 -89.78 157.38
N HIS A 89 -70.50 -88.51 157.48
CA HIS A 89 -70.27 -87.84 158.76
C HIS A 89 -71.58 -87.51 159.49
N GLY A 90 -72.63 -87.10 158.78
CA GLY A 90 -73.97 -86.91 159.30
C GLY A 90 -74.61 -88.21 159.79
N ALA A 91 -74.42 -89.32 159.07
CA ALA A 91 -74.83 -90.64 159.52
C ALA A 91 -74.05 -91.10 160.77
N LYS A 92 -72.73 -90.83 160.85
CA LYS A 92 -71.92 -91.12 162.03
C LYS A 92 -72.37 -90.29 163.24
N LEU A 93 -72.55 -88.97 163.06
CA LEU A 93 -73.06 -88.07 164.09
C LEU A 93 -74.44 -88.52 164.58
N ALA A 94 -75.37 -88.85 163.69
CA ALA A 94 -76.69 -89.33 164.06
C ALA A 94 -76.64 -90.62 164.89
N ARG A 95 -75.76 -91.58 164.55
CA ARG A 95 -75.56 -92.79 165.37
C ARG A 95 -74.94 -92.48 166.72
N THR A 96 -73.91 -91.62 166.77
CA THR A 96 -73.25 -91.25 168.02
C THR A 96 -74.21 -90.48 168.94
N VAL A 97 -74.91 -89.46 168.43
CA VAL A 97 -75.91 -88.69 169.18
C VAL A 97 -77.05 -89.59 169.64
N SER A 98 -77.62 -90.44 168.78
CA SER A 98 -78.69 -91.37 169.20
C SER A 98 -78.22 -92.43 170.20
N SER A 99 -76.97 -92.90 170.11
CA SER A 99 -76.38 -93.83 171.08
C SER A 99 -76.11 -93.16 172.43
N VAL A 100 -75.48 -91.98 172.44
CA VAL A 100 -75.24 -91.19 173.65
C VAL A 100 -76.57 -90.79 174.29
N VAL A 101 -77.54 -90.31 173.51
CA VAL A 101 -78.88 -89.99 174.02
C VAL A 101 -79.54 -91.22 174.61
N ASN A 102 -79.56 -92.39 173.95
CA ASN A 102 -80.12 -93.61 174.54
C ASN A 102 -79.40 -94.06 175.82
N ASN A 103 -78.07 -93.98 175.86
CA ASN A 103 -77.30 -94.35 177.05
C ASN A 103 -77.59 -93.39 178.21
N THR A 104 -77.59 -92.08 177.96
CA THR A 104 -77.96 -91.06 178.96
C THR A 104 -79.43 -91.18 179.36
N ARG A 105 -80.33 -91.59 178.45
CA ARG A 105 -81.73 -91.87 178.74
C ARG A 105 -81.89 -93.03 179.72
N GLN A 106 -81.16 -94.15 179.49
CA GLN A 106 -81.10 -95.26 180.44
C GLN A 106 -80.49 -94.84 181.78
N LEU A 107 -79.44 -94.01 181.77
CA LEU A 107 -78.73 -93.59 182.98
C LEU A 107 -79.57 -92.60 183.83
N LEU A 108 -80.24 -91.63 183.19
CA LEU A 108 -81.20 -90.74 183.84
C LEU A 108 -82.42 -91.51 184.35
N GLN A 109 -82.90 -92.53 183.62
CA GLN A 109 -83.99 -93.37 184.09
C GLN A 109 -83.58 -94.20 185.33
N ALA A 110 -82.38 -94.79 185.34
CA ALA A 110 -81.85 -95.50 186.51
C ALA A 110 -81.68 -94.56 187.72
N ILE A 111 -81.22 -93.31 187.50
CA ILE A 111 -81.17 -92.28 188.54
C ILE A 111 -82.59 -91.96 189.06
N ARG A 112 -83.56 -91.75 188.16
CA ARG A 112 -84.96 -91.45 188.49
C ARG A 112 -85.62 -92.57 189.31
N GLU A 113 -85.32 -93.83 188.99
CA GLU A 113 -85.82 -95.01 189.72
C GLU A 113 -85.15 -95.17 191.10
N SER A 114 -83.94 -94.64 191.30
CA SER A 114 -83.21 -94.68 192.57
C SER A 114 -83.55 -93.57 193.57
N LEU A 115 -84.23 -92.51 193.12
CA LEU A 115 -84.56 -91.34 193.94
C LEU A 115 -85.89 -91.52 194.71
N PRO A 116 -85.98 -91.10 195.99
CA PRO A 116 -87.24 -91.07 196.71
C PRO A 116 -88.21 -90.08 196.06
N LYS A 117 -89.50 -90.46 195.99
CA LYS A 117 -90.49 -89.82 195.10
C LYS A 117 -90.86 -88.37 195.44
N ASP A 118 -90.52 -87.89 196.64
CA ASP A 118 -90.88 -86.57 197.16
C ASP A 118 -89.63 -85.72 197.44
N GLY A 119 -88.87 -85.38 196.39
CA GLY A 119 -87.64 -84.58 196.50
C GLY A 119 -87.38 -83.69 195.29
N THR A 120 -86.81 -82.51 195.52
CA THR A 120 -86.45 -81.51 194.49
C THR A 120 -85.53 -82.07 193.41
N ASP A 121 -84.72 -83.07 193.74
CA ASP A 121 -83.73 -83.67 192.85
C ASP A 121 -84.37 -84.37 191.64
N LEU A 122 -85.61 -84.85 191.78
CA LEU A 122 -86.37 -85.44 190.67
C LEU A 122 -86.64 -84.42 189.55
N THR A 123 -86.91 -83.16 189.91
CA THR A 123 -87.15 -82.09 188.92
C THR A 123 -85.89 -81.67 188.16
N ALA A 124 -84.70 -81.81 188.76
CA ALA A 124 -83.44 -81.57 188.07
C ALA A 124 -83.17 -82.65 187.02
N VAL A 125 -83.52 -83.92 187.31
CA VAL A 125 -83.43 -85.05 186.37
C VAL A 125 -84.40 -84.88 185.20
N ASP A 126 -85.64 -84.47 185.46
CA ASP A 126 -86.64 -84.22 184.40
C ASP A 126 -86.29 -82.97 183.54
N ASN A 127 -85.64 -81.95 184.10
CA ASN A 127 -85.09 -80.83 183.33
C ASN A 127 -83.93 -81.27 182.41
N LEU A 128 -82.95 -82.02 182.95
CA LEU A 128 -81.84 -82.57 182.15
C LEU A 128 -82.34 -83.50 181.02
N TRP A 129 -83.40 -84.26 181.27
CA TRP A 129 -84.06 -85.07 180.25
C TRP A 129 -84.66 -84.19 179.13
N THR A 130 -85.32 -83.09 179.50
CA THR A 130 -85.93 -82.16 178.55
C THR A 130 -84.86 -81.46 177.70
N GLU A 131 -83.74 -81.03 178.30
CA GLU A 131 -82.59 -80.49 177.56
C GLU A 131 -81.97 -81.52 176.62
N LEU A 132 -81.87 -82.79 177.03
CA LEU A 132 -81.38 -83.89 176.21
C LEU A 132 -82.29 -84.16 174.99
N GLU A 133 -83.61 -84.12 175.17
CA GLU A 133 -84.58 -84.26 174.08
C GLU A 133 -84.56 -83.04 173.13
N GLN A 134 -84.41 -81.81 173.65
CA GLN A 134 -84.22 -80.62 172.82
C GLN A 134 -82.92 -80.69 172.00
N LEU A 135 -81.81 -81.14 172.60
CA LEU A 135 -80.54 -81.32 171.90
C LEU A 135 -80.62 -82.42 170.83
N PHE A 136 -81.36 -83.50 171.10
CA PHE A 136 -81.62 -84.55 170.11
C PHE A 136 -82.48 -84.02 168.93
N ALA A 137 -83.53 -83.25 169.22
CA ALA A 137 -84.35 -82.61 168.20
C ALA A 137 -83.52 -81.67 167.31
N ALA A 138 -82.74 -80.76 167.91
CA ALA A 138 -81.87 -79.84 167.19
C ALA A 138 -80.81 -80.57 166.34
N ALA A 139 -80.24 -81.68 166.83
CA ALA A 139 -79.32 -82.51 166.07
C ALA A 139 -80.00 -83.26 164.90
N SER A 140 -81.26 -83.67 165.07
CA SER A 140 -82.08 -84.28 164.01
C SER A 140 -82.45 -83.26 162.92
N ASP A 141 -82.83 -82.04 163.31
CA ASP A 141 -83.16 -80.96 162.38
C ASP A 141 -81.93 -80.50 161.59
N ALA A 142 -80.78 -80.36 162.27
CA ALA A 142 -79.50 -80.06 161.59
C ALA A 142 -79.14 -81.15 160.57
N LYS A 143 -79.36 -82.43 160.90
CA LYS A 143 -79.16 -83.56 159.99
C LYS A 143 -80.12 -83.50 158.78
N ALA A 144 -81.36 -83.07 158.97
CA ALA A 144 -82.33 -82.92 157.88
C ALA A 144 -82.02 -81.73 156.96
N ALA A 145 -81.53 -80.62 157.52
CA ALA A 145 -81.22 -79.40 156.77
C ALA A 145 -79.91 -79.48 155.97
N LEU A 146 -78.91 -80.22 156.45
CA LEU A 146 -77.55 -80.23 155.88
C LEU A 146 -77.48 -80.67 154.40
N PRO A 147 -78.16 -81.74 153.94
CA PRO A 147 -78.16 -82.12 152.52
C PRO A 147 -78.75 -81.03 151.61
N ALA A 148 -79.84 -80.39 152.05
CA ALA A 148 -80.49 -79.31 151.29
C ALA A 148 -79.62 -78.04 151.23
N PHE A 149 -78.87 -77.74 152.30
CA PHE A 149 -77.89 -76.65 152.30
C PHE A 149 -76.75 -76.92 151.29
N LEU A 150 -76.16 -78.12 151.31
CA LEU A 150 -75.10 -78.49 150.37
C LEU A 150 -75.58 -78.50 148.92
N GLU A 151 -76.81 -78.95 148.65
CA GLU A 151 -77.38 -78.93 147.31
C GLU A 151 -77.63 -77.50 146.81
N ARG A 152 -78.08 -76.58 147.67
CA ARG A 152 -78.12 -75.15 147.36
C ARG A 152 -76.73 -74.56 147.10
N GLN A 153 -75.74 -74.88 147.92
CA GLN A 153 -74.36 -74.40 147.73
C GLN A 153 -73.78 -74.91 146.40
N ARG A 154 -73.96 -76.20 146.08
CA ARG A 154 -73.57 -76.79 144.80
C ARG A 154 -74.25 -76.09 143.62
N ASN A 155 -75.56 -75.85 143.70
CA ASN A 155 -76.30 -75.21 142.62
C ASN A 155 -75.87 -73.74 142.43
N ASN A 156 -75.63 -73.01 143.52
CA ASN A 156 -75.08 -71.65 143.45
C ASN A 156 -73.67 -71.61 142.83
N MET A 157 -72.78 -72.55 143.22
CA MET A 157 -71.46 -72.67 142.60
C MET A 157 -71.55 -73.05 141.12
N SER A 158 -72.44 -73.96 140.75
CA SER A 158 -72.68 -74.32 139.34
C SER A 158 -73.15 -73.12 138.52
N LEU A 159 -74.09 -72.33 139.05
CA LEU A 159 -74.56 -71.10 138.39
C LEU A 159 -73.46 -70.05 138.27
N TYR A 160 -72.63 -69.88 139.30
CA TYR A 160 -71.47 -69.00 139.26
C TYR A 160 -70.46 -69.43 138.18
N HIS A 161 -70.10 -70.71 138.13
CA HIS A 161 -69.19 -71.24 137.10
C HIS A 161 -69.78 -71.11 135.69
N SER A 162 -71.07 -71.41 135.48
CA SER A 162 -71.73 -71.20 134.19
C SER A 162 -71.80 -69.72 133.80
N SER A 163 -72.01 -68.81 134.76
CA SER A 163 -72.00 -67.36 134.51
C SER A 163 -70.60 -66.89 134.08
N MET A 164 -69.56 -67.22 134.87
CA MET A 164 -68.16 -66.91 134.57
C MET A 164 -67.70 -67.49 133.22
N MET A 165 -68.13 -68.71 132.89
CA MET A 165 -67.78 -69.35 131.62
C MET A 165 -68.49 -68.68 130.44
N ASN A 166 -69.76 -68.31 130.58
CA ASN A 166 -70.49 -67.55 129.56
C ASN A 166 -69.93 -66.14 129.37
N GLU A 167 -69.49 -65.48 130.46
CA GLU A 167 -68.81 -64.18 130.44
C GLU A 167 -67.46 -64.28 129.73
N THR A 168 -66.64 -65.28 130.08
CA THR A 168 -65.36 -65.57 129.41
C THR A 168 -65.56 -65.91 127.92
N MET A 169 -66.58 -66.69 127.57
CA MET A 169 -66.94 -66.98 126.17
C MET A 169 -67.40 -65.74 125.41
N ARG A 170 -68.07 -64.81 126.08
CA ARG A 170 -68.48 -63.54 125.48
C ARG A 170 -67.29 -62.62 125.25
N ASP A 171 -66.43 -62.45 126.25
CA ASP A 171 -65.22 -61.63 126.17
C ASP A 171 -64.26 -62.14 125.09
N THR A 172 -64.05 -63.46 125.01
CA THR A 172 -63.23 -64.08 123.96
C THR A 172 -63.85 -63.96 122.56
N GLN A 173 -65.18 -64.03 122.44
CA GLN A 173 -65.87 -63.80 121.17
C GLN A 173 -65.83 -62.32 120.74
N ASP A 174 -65.97 -61.39 121.67
CA ASP A 174 -65.89 -59.94 121.41
C ASP A 174 -64.44 -59.52 121.07
N GLU A 175 -63.43 -60.08 121.74
CA GLU A 175 -62.02 -59.90 121.37
C GLU A 175 -61.71 -60.50 119.98
N LEU A 176 -62.23 -61.69 119.65
CA LEU A 176 -62.09 -62.27 118.32
C LEU A 176 -62.74 -61.39 117.24
N ASN A 177 -63.93 -60.83 117.52
CA ASN A 177 -64.61 -59.87 116.65
C ASN A 177 -63.79 -58.59 116.45
N ILE A 178 -63.11 -58.09 117.50
CA ILE A 178 -62.21 -56.93 117.44
C ILE A 178 -60.97 -57.26 116.58
N GLN A 179 -60.34 -58.42 116.77
CA GLN A 179 -59.18 -58.83 115.97
C GLN A 179 -59.56 -59.03 114.49
N HIS A 180 -60.73 -59.62 114.18
CA HIS A 180 -61.23 -59.71 112.81
C HIS A 180 -61.41 -58.32 112.16
N LYS A 181 -62.08 -57.38 112.84
CA LYS A 181 -62.23 -56.00 112.35
C LYS A 181 -60.88 -55.31 112.16
N LYS A 182 -59.92 -55.53 113.05
CA LYS A 182 -58.56 -55.00 112.94
C LYS A 182 -57.83 -55.55 111.70
N VAL A 183 -57.94 -56.85 111.44
CA VAL A 183 -57.37 -57.49 110.24
C VAL A 183 -58.05 -56.96 108.97
N GLU A 184 -59.37 -56.78 108.97
CA GLU A 184 -60.12 -56.21 107.85
C GLU A 184 -59.69 -54.76 107.55
N ILE A 185 -59.59 -53.90 108.57
CA ILE A 185 -59.08 -52.52 108.43
C ILE A 185 -57.63 -52.52 107.92
N GLN A 186 -56.77 -53.38 108.44
CA GLN A 186 -55.38 -53.51 107.97
C GLN A 186 -55.32 -54.00 106.51
N HIS A 187 -56.19 -54.92 106.11
CA HIS A 187 -56.26 -55.41 104.73
C HIS A 187 -56.72 -54.31 103.77
N ASN A 188 -57.77 -53.56 104.12
CA ASN A 188 -58.27 -52.45 103.32
C ASN A 188 -57.21 -51.35 103.17
N LEU A 189 -56.52 -50.98 104.25
CA LEU A 189 -55.41 -50.01 104.19
C LEU A 189 -54.24 -50.49 103.32
N ILE A 190 -53.94 -51.79 103.32
CA ILE A 190 -52.93 -52.39 102.42
C ILE A 190 -53.39 -52.29 100.96
N LEU A 191 -54.67 -52.49 100.66
CA LEU A 191 -55.22 -52.36 99.30
C LEU A 191 -55.20 -50.89 98.83
N GLU A 192 -55.65 -49.95 99.66
CA GLU A 192 -55.60 -48.51 99.37
C GLU A 192 -54.16 -48.03 99.11
N HIS A 193 -53.19 -48.47 99.93
CA HIS A 193 -51.77 -48.17 99.71
C HIS A 193 -51.23 -48.82 98.43
N GLN A 194 -51.70 -50.01 98.04
CA GLN A 194 -51.30 -50.64 96.78
C GLN A 194 -51.88 -49.87 95.57
N GLU A 195 -53.14 -49.45 95.63
CA GLU A 195 -53.79 -48.65 94.59
C GLU A 195 -53.08 -47.30 94.41
N ALA A 196 -52.91 -46.53 95.49
CA ALA A 196 -52.19 -45.26 95.47
C ALA A 196 -50.74 -45.39 94.97
N PHE A 197 -50.06 -46.50 95.27
CA PHE A 197 -48.72 -46.77 94.73
C PHE A 197 -48.74 -47.07 93.23
N GLN A 198 -49.73 -47.79 92.72
CA GLN A 198 -49.88 -48.05 91.27
C GLN A 198 -50.26 -46.77 90.51
N GLU A 199 -51.14 -45.93 91.06
CA GLU A 199 -51.46 -44.62 90.49
C GLU A 199 -50.22 -43.71 90.43
N TYR A 200 -49.48 -43.61 91.54
CA TYR A 200 -48.23 -42.85 91.60
C TYR A 200 -47.21 -43.37 90.58
N LYS A 201 -47.06 -44.70 90.47
CA LYS A 201 -46.19 -45.33 89.48
C LYS A 201 -46.61 -45.00 88.05
N ALA A 202 -47.89 -45.13 87.72
CA ALA A 202 -48.42 -44.80 86.40
C ALA A 202 -48.19 -43.31 86.05
N GLN A 203 -48.36 -42.41 87.02
CA GLN A 203 -48.06 -40.98 86.84
C GLN A 203 -46.55 -40.74 86.66
N ALA A 204 -45.69 -41.45 87.39
CA ALA A 204 -44.24 -41.36 87.25
C ALA A 204 -43.76 -41.87 85.88
N ASP A 205 -44.26 -43.03 85.44
CA ASP A 205 -43.95 -43.62 84.13
C ASP A 205 -44.41 -42.69 82.98
N ALA A 206 -45.58 -42.05 83.11
CA ALA A 206 -46.06 -41.05 82.14
C ALA A 206 -45.16 -39.80 82.09
N LYS A 207 -44.73 -39.26 83.24
CA LYS A 207 -43.81 -38.11 83.32
C LYS A 207 -42.41 -38.44 82.81
N LEU A 208 -41.91 -39.67 83.04
CA LEU A 208 -40.65 -40.14 82.49
C LEU A 208 -40.70 -40.18 80.95
N LYS A 209 -41.79 -40.69 80.38
CA LYS A 209 -41.99 -40.68 78.93
C LYS A 209 -42.05 -39.26 78.35
N GLU A 210 -42.76 -38.34 79.01
CA GLU A 210 -42.79 -36.93 78.58
C GLU A 210 -41.39 -36.28 78.61
N LEU A 211 -40.57 -36.62 79.61
CA LEU A 211 -39.17 -36.17 79.68
C LEU A 211 -38.30 -36.76 78.55
N GLU A 212 -38.49 -38.03 78.19
CA GLU A 212 -37.82 -38.67 77.06
C GLU A 212 -38.21 -38.00 75.72
N ASP A 213 -39.51 -37.81 75.47
CA ASP A 213 -40.03 -37.13 74.28
C ASP A 213 -39.50 -35.68 74.17
N MET A 214 -39.44 -34.96 75.29
CA MET A 214 -38.87 -33.61 75.35
C MET A 214 -37.35 -33.59 75.16
N GLN A 215 -36.62 -34.58 75.69
CA GLN A 215 -35.18 -34.72 75.47
C GLN A 215 -34.86 -35.04 74.00
N GLU A 216 -35.65 -35.89 73.33
CA GLU A 216 -35.56 -36.10 71.89
C GLU A 216 -35.81 -34.80 71.12
N ARG A 217 -36.88 -34.07 71.46
CA ARG A 217 -37.22 -32.80 70.80
C ARG A 217 -36.13 -31.75 70.94
N VAL A 218 -35.54 -31.60 72.13
CA VAL A 218 -34.39 -30.70 72.36
C VAL A 218 -33.17 -31.14 71.55
N SER A 219 -32.93 -32.45 71.44
CA SER A 219 -31.82 -33.00 70.64
C SER A 219 -31.99 -32.71 69.15
N ARG A 220 -33.20 -32.91 68.60
CA ARG A 220 -33.55 -32.58 67.20
C ARG A 220 -33.39 -31.08 66.92
N LEU A 221 -33.98 -30.22 67.76
CA LEU A 221 -33.86 -28.76 67.63
C LEU A 221 -32.41 -28.27 67.74
N THR A 222 -31.58 -28.94 68.55
CA THR A 222 -30.14 -28.61 68.68
C THR A 222 -29.39 -28.97 67.39
N LEU A 223 -29.72 -30.10 66.76
CA LEU A 223 -29.13 -30.51 65.48
C LEU A 223 -29.61 -29.62 64.32
N GLU A 224 -30.91 -29.30 64.25
CA GLU A 224 -31.47 -28.35 63.28
C GLU A 224 -30.81 -26.97 63.40
N LYS A 225 -30.64 -26.46 64.63
CA LYS A 225 -29.89 -25.21 64.89
C LYS A 225 -28.42 -25.29 64.47
N GLY A 226 -27.81 -26.47 64.54
CA GLY A 226 -26.48 -26.73 63.99
C GLY A 226 -26.48 -26.62 62.46
N ASN A 227 -27.39 -27.32 61.81
CA ASN A 227 -27.55 -27.31 60.36
C ASN A 227 -27.80 -25.89 59.82
N PHE A 228 -28.73 -25.13 60.42
CA PHE A 228 -29.01 -23.74 60.02
C PHE A 228 -27.81 -22.81 60.18
N ARG A 229 -26.92 -23.04 61.17
CA ARG A 229 -25.66 -22.28 61.28
C ARG A 229 -24.73 -22.60 60.12
N THR A 230 -24.52 -23.87 59.82
CA THR A 230 -23.72 -24.29 58.66
C THR A 230 -24.30 -23.77 57.34
N GLU A 231 -25.62 -23.73 57.20
CA GLU A 231 -26.29 -23.17 56.03
C GLU A 231 -26.09 -21.65 55.91
N ILE A 232 -26.18 -20.90 57.02
CA ILE A 232 -25.85 -19.48 57.08
C ILE A 232 -24.38 -19.24 56.72
N ASP A 233 -23.45 -20.03 57.26
CA ASP A 233 -22.02 -19.92 56.95
C ASP A 233 -21.73 -20.18 55.46
N ASN A 234 -22.39 -21.18 54.87
CA ASN A 234 -22.32 -21.46 53.43
C ASN A 234 -22.86 -20.30 52.58
N TYR A 235 -24.01 -19.71 52.95
CA TYR A 235 -24.57 -18.56 52.25
C TYR A 235 -23.69 -17.30 52.40
N MET A 236 -23.05 -17.10 53.56
CA MET A 236 -22.07 -16.02 53.73
C MET A 236 -20.86 -16.21 52.82
N GLN A 237 -20.34 -17.44 52.69
CA GLN A 237 -19.21 -17.73 51.80
C GLN A 237 -19.59 -17.47 50.32
N LEU A 238 -20.73 -18.00 49.86
CA LEU A 238 -21.22 -17.76 48.49
C LEU A 238 -21.42 -16.26 48.19
N LEU A 239 -21.92 -15.49 49.17
CA LEU A 239 -22.13 -14.05 49.02
C LEU A 239 -20.81 -13.27 48.94
N GLU A 240 -19.76 -13.72 49.64
CA GLU A 240 -18.43 -13.11 49.54
C GLU A 240 -17.69 -13.52 48.26
N GLU A 241 -17.87 -14.77 47.80
CA GLU A 241 -17.40 -15.23 46.48
C GLU A 241 -18.02 -14.38 45.35
N GLU A 242 -19.34 -14.21 45.33
CA GLU A 242 -20.05 -13.35 44.37
C GLU A 242 -19.60 -11.88 44.44
N ARG A 243 -19.36 -11.33 45.64
CA ARG A 243 -18.81 -9.98 45.81
C ARG A 243 -17.41 -9.85 45.22
N SER A 244 -16.53 -10.82 45.47
CA SER A 244 -15.17 -10.82 44.94
C SER A 244 -15.18 -10.94 43.41
N GLY A 245 -16.02 -11.81 42.85
CA GLY A 245 -16.26 -11.94 41.42
C GLY A 245 -16.78 -10.64 40.80
N SER A 246 -17.79 -10.02 41.42
CA SER A 246 -18.34 -8.73 40.98
C SER A 246 -17.29 -7.61 41.01
N ALA A 247 -16.40 -7.59 42.00
CA ALA A 247 -15.31 -6.61 42.06
C ALA A 247 -14.29 -6.81 40.92
N ASP A 248 -13.97 -8.05 40.57
CA ASP A 248 -13.08 -8.36 39.45
C ASP A 248 -13.74 -8.12 38.08
N TYR A 249 -15.05 -8.34 37.94
CA TYR A 249 -15.81 -7.90 36.76
C TYR A 249 -15.79 -6.37 36.62
N LEU A 250 -15.96 -5.62 37.71
CA LEU A 250 -15.84 -4.15 37.72
C LEU A 250 -14.43 -3.67 37.31
N ARG A 251 -13.37 -4.33 37.79
CA ARG A 251 -11.99 -4.05 37.35
C ARG A 251 -11.80 -4.32 35.87
N LYS A 252 -12.26 -5.47 35.35
CA LYS A 252 -12.19 -5.83 33.92
C LYS A 252 -12.96 -4.82 33.06
N ALA A 253 -14.17 -4.46 33.47
CA ALA A 253 -14.99 -3.44 32.78
C ALA A 253 -14.28 -2.07 32.74
N SER A 254 -13.66 -1.66 33.86
CA SER A 254 -12.87 -0.43 33.92
C SER A 254 -11.65 -0.46 32.99
N SER A 255 -10.94 -1.60 32.92
CA SER A 255 -9.80 -1.79 32.01
C SER A 255 -10.23 -1.70 30.54
N VAL A 256 -11.30 -2.39 30.15
CA VAL A 256 -11.84 -2.36 28.78
C VAL A 256 -12.37 -0.97 28.43
N GLN A 257 -12.96 -0.25 29.38
CA GLN A 257 -13.39 1.14 29.18
C GLN A 257 -12.19 2.06 28.90
N GLU A 258 -11.05 1.85 29.57
CA GLU A 258 -9.84 2.64 29.34
C GLU A 258 -9.17 2.29 28.01
N GLU A 259 -9.11 1.00 27.64
CA GLU A 259 -8.69 0.57 26.30
C GLU A 259 -9.57 1.18 25.20
N LEU A 260 -10.89 1.26 25.41
CA LEU A 260 -11.83 1.93 24.52
C LEU A 260 -11.56 3.44 24.42
N ASN A 261 -11.25 4.10 25.54
CA ASN A 261 -10.89 5.53 25.57
C ASN A 261 -9.61 5.79 24.77
N VAL A 262 -8.57 4.96 24.95
CA VAL A 262 -7.31 5.04 24.21
C VAL A 262 -7.54 4.80 22.71
N LEU A 263 -8.35 3.80 22.35
CA LEU A 263 -8.69 3.52 20.95
C LEU A 263 -9.50 4.67 20.30
N ALA A 264 -10.42 5.29 21.05
CA ALA A 264 -11.18 6.45 20.60
C ALA A 264 -10.27 7.68 20.39
N ALA A 265 -9.29 7.90 21.29
CA ALA A 265 -8.28 8.95 21.13
C ALA A 265 -7.39 8.70 19.90
N SER A 266 -6.90 7.47 19.72
CA SER A 266 -6.13 7.05 18.54
C SER A 266 -6.90 7.26 17.23
N LYS A 267 -8.18 6.83 17.18
CA LYS A 267 -9.07 7.08 16.04
C LYS A 267 -9.22 8.58 15.73
N LYS A 268 -9.30 9.44 16.76
CA LYS A 268 -9.39 10.89 16.57
C LYS A 268 -8.11 11.46 15.95
N VAL A 269 -6.93 10.99 16.37
CA VAL A 269 -5.63 11.37 15.77
C VAL A 269 -5.56 10.93 14.32
N LEU A 270 -5.88 9.67 14.02
CA LEU A 270 -5.87 9.12 12.65
C LEU A 270 -6.85 9.85 11.70
N LEU A 271 -8.00 10.31 12.20
CA LEU A 271 -8.92 11.14 11.41
C LEU A 271 -8.31 12.50 11.06
N VAL A 272 -7.65 13.17 12.02
CA VAL A 272 -6.94 14.45 11.79
C VAL A 272 -5.78 14.27 10.81
N GLU A 273 -5.04 13.17 10.91
CA GLU A 273 -3.98 12.81 9.95
C GLU A 273 -4.55 12.55 8.55
N THR A 274 -5.66 11.79 8.46
CA THR A 274 -6.35 11.50 7.19
C THR A 274 -6.86 12.78 6.51
N ASP A 275 -7.45 13.71 7.26
CA ASP A 275 -7.90 15.00 6.72
C ASP A 275 -6.72 15.90 6.33
N THR A 276 -5.60 15.81 7.03
CA THR A 276 -4.35 16.53 6.67
C THR A 276 -3.77 15.97 5.38
N LEU A 277 -3.67 14.65 5.24
CA LEU A 277 -3.24 13.97 4.02
C LEU A 277 -4.16 14.29 2.84
N ARG A 278 -5.49 14.33 3.05
CA ARG A 278 -6.46 14.74 2.01
C ARG A 278 -6.16 16.15 1.50
N ARG A 279 -5.94 17.12 2.39
CA ARG A 279 -5.55 18.50 2.00
C ARG A 279 -4.24 18.54 1.21
N THR A 280 -3.21 17.79 1.65
CA THR A 280 -1.94 17.76 0.91
C THR A 280 -2.09 17.14 -0.49
N VAL A 281 -2.99 16.16 -0.67
CA VAL A 281 -3.31 15.60 -1.98
C VAL A 281 -4.07 16.61 -2.85
N GLU A 282 -5.02 17.36 -2.26
CA GLU A 282 -5.75 18.43 -2.95
C GLU A 282 -4.80 19.56 -3.42
N ASP A 283 -3.89 20.02 -2.54
CA ASP A 283 -2.86 21.01 -2.87
C ASP A 283 -1.91 20.51 -3.98
N LEU A 284 -1.44 19.27 -3.90
CA LEU A 284 -0.59 18.67 -4.93
C LEU A 284 -1.32 18.50 -6.26
N GLN A 285 -2.60 18.09 -6.26
CA GLN A 285 -3.41 18.05 -7.48
C GLN A 285 -3.62 19.44 -8.08
N GLN A 286 -3.79 20.47 -7.26
CA GLN A 286 -3.94 21.85 -7.72
C GLN A 286 -2.61 22.40 -8.28
N GLN A 287 -1.48 22.10 -7.65
CA GLN A 287 -0.14 22.40 -8.19
C GLN A 287 0.11 21.68 -9.52
N MET A 288 -0.26 20.40 -9.61
CA MET A 288 -0.14 19.61 -10.84
C MET A 288 -0.96 20.21 -11.97
N LYS A 289 -2.26 20.50 -11.75
CA LYS A 289 -3.10 21.19 -12.75
C LYS A 289 -2.51 22.54 -13.17
N THR A 290 -1.96 23.31 -12.23
CA THR A 290 -1.35 24.61 -12.52
C THR A 290 -0.08 24.46 -13.35
N SER A 291 0.74 23.44 -13.10
CA SER A 291 1.95 23.16 -13.90
C SER A 291 1.61 22.59 -15.28
N GLU A 292 0.62 21.70 -15.38
CA GLU A 292 0.06 21.22 -16.65
C GLU A 292 -0.48 22.37 -17.51
N GLN A 293 -1.24 23.29 -16.90
CA GLN A 293 -1.74 24.50 -17.56
C GLN A 293 -0.59 25.38 -18.07
N LEU A 294 0.42 25.66 -17.24
CA LEU A 294 1.60 26.44 -17.65
C LEU A 294 2.40 25.78 -18.77
N ILE A 295 2.53 24.44 -18.76
CA ILE A 295 3.19 23.67 -19.82
C ILE A 295 2.36 23.73 -21.10
N ALA A 296 1.05 23.56 -21.03
CA ALA A 296 0.15 23.65 -22.17
C ALA A 296 0.12 25.06 -22.78
N ASP A 297 0.04 26.10 -21.97
CA ASP A 297 0.09 27.50 -22.40
C ASP A 297 1.43 27.84 -23.07
N ARG A 298 2.55 27.34 -22.51
CA ARG A 298 3.88 27.46 -23.12
C ARG A 298 3.97 26.73 -24.47
N PHE A 299 3.52 25.48 -24.55
CA PHE A 299 3.51 24.74 -25.82
C PHE A 299 2.61 25.41 -26.86
N ASN A 300 1.44 25.93 -26.47
CA ASN A 300 0.57 26.71 -27.35
C ASN A 300 1.25 27.99 -27.85
N ALA A 301 1.99 28.69 -26.99
CA ALA A 301 2.76 29.87 -27.39
C ALA A 301 3.91 29.52 -28.35
N GLU A 302 4.67 28.45 -28.09
CA GLU A 302 5.74 27.96 -28.98
C GLU A 302 5.19 27.44 -30.33
N LEU A 303 4.04 26.77 -30.33
CA LEU A 303 3.30 26.36 -31.53
C LEU A 303 2.85 27.58 -32.34
N LYS A 304 2.25 28.58 -31.69
CA LYS A 304 1.79 29.80 -32.35
C LYS A 304 2.97 30.57 -32.95
N ALA A 305 4.06 30.76 -32.20
CA ALA A 305 5.27 31.40 -32.70
C ALA A 305 5.89 30.64 -33.89
N SER A 306 5.87 29.30 -33.87
CA SER A 306 6.31 28.48 -35.01
C SER A 306 5.37 28.59 -36.21
N ALA A 307 4.06 28.63 -35.99
CA ALA A 307 3.06 28.82 -37.04
C ALA A 307 3.17 30.21 -37.70
N ASP A 308 3.35 31.27 -36.90
CA ASP A 308 3.56 32.64 -37.38
C ASP A 308 4.87 32.73 -38.19
N LYS A 309 5.96 32.09 -37.72
CA LYS A 309 7.23 32.01 -38.43
C LYS A 309 7.12 31.20 -39.73
N LEU A 310 6.35 30.09 -39.74
CA LEU A 310 6.06 29.30 -40.92
C LEU A 310 5.22 30.10 -41.94
N ALA A 311 4.22 30.86 -41.49
CA ALA A 311 3.45 31.75 -42.34
C ALA A 311 4.34 32.86 -42.93
N GLN A 312 5.27 33.41 -42.15
CA GLN A 312 6.26 34.37 -42.64
C GLN A 312 7.17 33.75 -43.71
N GLU A 313 7.77 32.59 -43.48
CA GLU A 313 8.61 31.91 -44.48
C GLU A 313 7.81 31.44 -45.71
N THR A 314 6.54 31.07 -45.54
CA THR A 314 5.62 30.77 -46.65
C THR A 314 5.40 32.02 -47.49
N SER A 315 5.11 33.16 -46.87
CA SER A 315 4.90 34.44 -47.58
C SER A 315 6.17 34.91 -48.32
N LYS A 316 7.35 34.75 -47.71
CA LYS A 316 8.66 34.95 -48.37
C LYS A 316 8.83 34.00 -49.56
N THR A 317 8.48 32.72 -49.40
CA THR A 317 8.59 31.71 -50.47
C THR A 317 7.66 32.01 -51.65
N THR A 318 6.43 32.47 -51.41
CA THR A 318 5.56 32.98 -52.49
C THR A 318 6.13 34.24 -53.13
N SER A 319 6.68 35.17 -52.35
CA SER A 319 7.29 36.40 -52.86
C SER A 319 8.51 36.11 -53.74
N LEU A 320 9.39 35.21 -53.29
CA LEU A 320 10.54 34.73 -54.06
C LEU A 320 10.10 33.98 -55.32
N ASN A 321 9.04 33.18 -55.29
CA ASN A 321 8.49 32.55 -56.50
C ASN A 321 7.94 33.58 -57.50
N VAL A 322 7.31 34.67 -57.05
CA VAL A 322 6.91 35.77 -57.92
C VAL A 322 8.14 36.45 -58.53
N VAL A 323 9.18 36.74 -57.73
CA VAL A 323 10.45 37.30 -58.23
C VAL A 323 11.12 36.36 -59.25
N ILE A 324 11.19 35.05 -58.98
CA ILE A 324 11.74 34.04 -59.91
C ILE A 324 10.93 34.00 -61.21
N LYS A 325 9.59 34.06 -61.14
CA LYS A 325 8.73 34.09 -62.33
C LYS A 325 8.95 35.36 -63.15
N THR A 326 9.08 36.51 -62.50
CA THR A 326 9.39 37.80 -63.13
C THR A 326 10.79 37.80 -63.75
N MET A 327 11.79 37.27 -63.05
CA MET A 327 13.16 37.10 -63.55
C MET A 327 13.21 36.17 -64.76
N LYS A 328 12.51 35.03 -64.75
CA LYS A 328 12.41 34.13 -65.91
C LYS A 328 11.73 34.81 -67.11
N GLY A 329 10.71 35.63 -66.87
CA GLY A 329 10.10 36.48 -67.89
C GLY A 329 11.11 37.47 -68.47
N GLY A 330 11.81 38.21 -67.61
CA GLY A 330 12.87 39.15 -68.01
C GLY A 330 14.03 38.49 -68.75
N GLU A 331 14.47 37.30 -68.33
CA GLU A 331 15.50 36.51 -69.01
C GLU A 331 15.04 36.10 -70.41
N SER A 332 13.79 35.64 -70.55
CA SER A 332 13.21 35.30 -71.86
C SER A 332 13.19 36.51 -72.80
N THR A 333 12.78 37.69 -72.31
CA THR A 333 12.78 38.93 -73.08
C THR A 333 14.21 39.37 -73.44
N ALA A 334 15.15 39.29 -72.49
CA ALA A 334 16.55 39.64 -72.73
C ALA A 334 17.23 38.69 -73.74
N ARG A 335 16.90 37.38 -73.73
CA ARG A 335 17.36 36.43 -74.76
C ARG A 335 16.81 36.78 -76.14
N LEU A 336 15.52 37.12 -76.25
CA LEU A 336 14.91 37.55 -77.52
C LEU A 336 15.55 38.83 -78.07
N GLU A 337 15.80 39.82 -77.20
CA GLU A 337 16.46 41.07 -77.60
C GLU A 337 17.94 40.83 -77.96
N ALA A 338 18.64 39.95 -77.25
CA ALA A 338 20.01 39.56 -77.60
C ALA A 338 20.10 38.84 -78.95
N ASP A 339 19.16 37.92 -79.26
CA ASP A 339 19.09 37.27 -80.57
C ASP A 339 18.71 38.24 -81.70
N LYS A 340 17.87 39.24 -81.41
CA LYS A 340 17.54 40.34 -82.33
C LYS A 340 18.77 41.21 -82.61
N VAL A 341 19.45 41.71 -81.58
CA VAL A 341 20.69 42.50 -81.70
C VAL A 341 21.79 41.69 -82.40
N LYS A 342 21.87 40.37 -82.17
CA LYS A 342 22.81 39.48 -82.87
C LYS A 342 22.49 39.37 -84.37
N LYS A 343 21.22 39.32 -84.76
CA LYS A 343 20.79 39.37 -86.18
C LYS A 343 21.07 40.74 -86.81
N GLU A 344 20.77 41.83 -86.10
CA GLU A 344 21.04 43.20 -86.55
C GLU A 344 22.55 43.45 -86.73
N ASN A 345 23.37 43.01 -85.79
CA ASN A 345 24.84 43.13 -85.88
C ASN A 345 25.41 42.26 -87.01
N LYS A 346 24.85 41.06 -87.27
CA LYS A 346 25.21 40.26 -88.45
C LYS A 346 24.88 41.02 -89.75
N ALA A 347 23.69 41.62 -89.84
CA ALA A 347 23.28 42.42 -90.99
C ALA A 347 24.13 43.69 -91.17
N LEU A 348 24.53 44.37 -90.09
CA LEU A 348 25.48 45.48 -90.15
C LEU A 348 26.87 45.03 -90.62
N SER A 349 27.35 43.89 -90.13
CA SER A 349 28.64 43.30 -90.55
C SER A 349 28.64 42.96 -92.05
N GLU A 350 27.58 42.33 -92.55
CA GLU A 350 27.39 42.09 -93.99
C GLU A 350 27.33 43.42 -94.77
N LYS A 351 26.60 44.43 -94.28
CA LYS A 351 26.52 45.76 -94.91
C LYS A 351 27.88 46.46 -94.97
N TYR A 352 28.66 46.44 -93.89
CA TYR A 352 30.02 47.00 -93.89
C TYR A 352 30.98 46.20 -94.77
N SER A 353 30.83 44.87 -94.86
CA SER A 353 31.62 44.03 -95.77
C SER A 353 31.33 44.36 -97.24
N ILE A 354 30.05 44.53 -97.60
CA ILE A 354 29.63 44.98 -98.94
C ILE A 354 30.18 46.37 -99.23
N GLN A 355 30.02 47.32 -98.30
CA GLN A 355 30.49 48.69 -98.47
C GLN A 355 32.03 48.76 -98.60
N ALA A 356 32.78 47.95 -97.85
CA ALA A 356 34.24 47.83 -98.00
C ALA A 356 34.63 47.27 -99.37
N ALA A 357 33.89 46.27 -99.89
CA ALA A 357 34.10 45.74 -101.23
C ALA A 357 33.74 46.75 -102.34
N GLU A 358 32.73 47.59 -102.14
CA GLU A 358 32.40 48.71 -103.04
C GLU A 358 33.48 49.80 -103.02
N HIS A 359 33.97 50.19 -101.85
CA HIS A 359 35.10 51.12 -101.73
C HIS A 359 36.37 50.56 -102.38
N ALA A 360 36.67 49.26 -102.22
CA ALA A 360 37.79 48.62 -102.91
C ALA A 360 37.63 48.67 -104.45
N LYS A 361 36.44 48.38 -104.97
CA LYS A 361 36.13 48.51 -106.41
C LYS A 361 36.27 49.97 -106.90
N ALA A 362 35.77 50.94 -106.14
CA ALA A 362 35.91 52.35 -106.45
C ALA A 362 37.38 52.80 -106.46
N PHE A 363 38.18 52.34 -105.50
CA PHE A 363 39.60 52.67 -105.39
C PHE A 363 40.42 52.07 -106.54
N THR A 364 40.13 50.81 -106.93
CA THR A 364 40.77 50.21 -108.12
C THR A 364 40.41 50.95 -109.42
N LYS A 365 39.15 51.43 -109.55
CA LYS A 365 38.73 52.23 -110.71
C LYS A 365 39.40 53.60 -110.74
N LEU A 366 39.53 54.26 -109.59
CA LEU A 366 40.23 55.54 -109.45
C LEU A 366 41.71 55.40 -109.83
N ASN A 367 42.39 54.38 -109.32
CA ASN A 367 43.81 54.10 -109.62
C ASN A 367 44.06 53.89 -111.12
N GLU A 368 43.14 53.22 -111.82
CA GLU A 368 43.24 53.02 -113.26
C GLU A 368 43.00 54.31 -114.05
N GLN A 369 42.10 55.19 -113.59
CA GLN A 369 41.92 56.53 -114.15
C GLN A 369 43.15 57.44 -113.93
N THR A 370 43.81 57.35 -112.77
CA THR A 370 45.06 58.08 -112.50
C THR A 370 46.18 57.68 -113.47
N LYS A 371 46.37 56.37 -113.72
CA LYS A 371 47.36 55.92 -114.72
C LYS A 371 47.06 56.42 -116.14
N GLN A 372 45.80 56.50 -116.53
CA GLN A 372 45.40 57.05 -117.83
C GLN A 372 45.71 58.55 -117.92
N LEU A 373 45.52 59.30 -116.83
CA LEU A 373 45.92 60.71 -116.74
C LEU A 373 47.45 60.90 -116.84
N ASP A 374 48.23 60.10 -116.12
CA ASP A 374 49.70 60.19 -116.18
C ASP A 374 50.23 59.86 -117.58
N ALA A 375 49.69 58.83 -118.24
CA ALA A 375 50.04 58.49 -119.62
C ALA A 375 49.74 59.63 -120.61
N LEU A 376 48.58 60.30 -120.47
CA LEU A 376 48.22 61.46 -121.28
C LEU A 376 49.14 62.67 -121.01
N ASN A 377 49.60 62.85 -119.77
CA ASN A 377 50.47 63.96 -119.38
C ASN A 377 51.91 63.79 -119.92
N VAL A 378 52.40 62.54 -120.00
CA VAL A 378 53.66 62.20 -120.68
C VAL A 378 53.55 62.42 -122.19
N ALA A 379 52.43 62.05 -122.82
CA ALA A 379 52.22 62.31 -124.25
C ALA A 379 52.15 63.82 -124.57
N LEU A 380 51.50 64.61 -123.71
CA LEU A 380 51.39 66.07 -123.85
C LEU A 380 52.74 66.77 -123.74
N THR A 381 53.63 66.30 -122.87
CA THR A 381 54.97 66.90 -122.69
C THR A 381 55.91 66.57 -123.84
N ALA A 382 55.84 65.36 -124.42
CA ALA A 382 56.56 65.00 -125.64
C ALA A 382 56.17 65.90 -126.84
N ALA A 383 54.87 66.04 -127.12
CA ALA A 383 54.37 66.88 -128.22
C ALA A 383 54.78 68.37 -128.10
N LYS A 384 55.01 68.86 -126.87
CA LYS A 384 55.46 70.24 -126.60
C LYS A 384 56.96 70.44 -126.85
N SER A 385 57.74 69.36 -126.91
CA SER A 385 59.17 69.36 -127.28
C SER A 385 59.35 69.50 -128.79
N ASP A 386 58.65 68.67 -129.56
CA ASP A 386 58.80 68.60 -131.03
C ASP A 386 58.29 69.87 -131.75
N ALA A 387 57.32 70.57 -131.14
CA ALA A 387 56.87 71.89 -131.57
C ALA A 387 57.93 73.00 -131.37
N LYS A 388 59.02 72.74 -130.62
CA LYS A 388 60.06 73.72 -130.28
C LYS A 388 61.30 73.60 -131.16
N THR A 389 61.55 72.42 -131.75
CA THR A 389 62.69 72.12 -132.65
C THR A 389 62.39 72.42 -134.11
N SER A 390 61.13 72.33 -134.53
CA SER A 390 60.65 72.57 -135.92
C SER A 390 60.56 74.06 -136.30
N LYS A 391 60.56 74.97 -135.34
CA LYS A 391 60.40 76.41 -135.58
C LYS A 391 61.54 77.09 -136.37
N PRO A 392 62.84 76.89 -136.06
CA PRO A 392 63.93 77.51 -136.81
C PRO A 392 64.09 76.97 -138.25
N GLU A 393 63.65 75.74 -138.54
CA GLU A 393 63.71 75.18 -139.90
C GLU A 393 62.71 75.85 -140.85
N VAL A 394 61.52 76.22 -140.35
CA VAL A 394 60.53 76.98 -141.11
C VAL A 394 61.03 78.39 -141.44
N ASP A 395 61.65 79.10 -140.48
CA ASP A 395 62.25 80.43 -140.71
C ASP A 395 63.41 80.37 -141.72
N GLY A 396 64.18 79.27 -141.74
CA GLY A 396 65.22 79.02 -142.73
C GLY A 396 64.71 78.80 -144.15
N LEU A 397 63.58 78.10 -144.30
CA LEU A 397 62.94 77.88 -145.61
C LEU A 397 62.30 79.16 -146.17
N ILE A 398 61.72 80.01 -145.33
CA ILE A 398 61.12 81.29 -145.74
C ILE A 398 62.16 82.21 -146.40
N LYS A 399 63.34 82.38 -145.79
CA LYS A 399 64.45 83.17 -146.39
C LYS A 399 64.97 82.60 -147.71
N LYS A 400 64.92 81.27 -147.88
CA LYS A 400 65.37 80.61 -149.11
C LYS A 400 64.38 80.84 -150.26
N ILE A 401 63.08 80.96 -149.95
CA ILE A 401 62.03 81.32 -150.91
C ILE A 401 62.15 82.80 -151.33
N GLU A 402 62.42 83.73 -150.41
CA GLU A 402 62.59 85.16 -150.76
C GLU A 402 63.74 85.40 -151.76
N ASN A 403 64.87 84.70 -151.61
CA ASN A 403 66.01 84.84 -152.52
C ASN A 403 65.70 84.26 -153.91
N LEU A 404 65.14 83.05 -153.97
CA LEU A 404 64.76 82.42 -155.25
C LEU A 404 63.71 83.23 -156.03
N ASN A 405 62.83 83.95 -155.33
CA ASN A 405 61.82 84.79 -155.96
C ASN A 405 62.41 86.08 -156.59
N LYS A 406 63.53 86.60 -156.05
CA LYS A 406 64.29 87.69 -156.66
C LYS A 406 65.02 87.23 -157.93
N ASP A 407 65.67 86.07 -157.87
CA ASP A 407 66.41 85.51 -159.01
C ASP A 407 65.46 85.21 -160.19
N ALA A 408 64.27 84.66 -159.89
CA ALA A 408 63.21 84.45 -160.89
C ALA A 408 62.74 85.76 -161.55
N SER A 409 62.48 86.80 -160.75
CA SER A 409 62.02 88.10 -161.26
C SER A 409 63.08 88.82 -162.10
N SER A 410 64.38 88.65 -161.79
CA SER A 410 65.48 89.18 -162.60
C SER A 410 65.54 88.52 -163.97
N LEU A 411 65.54 87.18 -164.02
CA LEU A 411 65.60 86.40 -165.26
C LEU A 411 64.36 86.61 -166.16
N GLU A 412 63.19 86.88 -165.58
CA GLU A 412 61.98 87.23 -166.32
C GLU A 412 62.08 88.61 -167.01
N SER A 413 62.79 89.57 -166.41
CA SER A 413 63.06 90.87 -167.05
C SER A 413 64.01 90.73 -168.25
N GLU A 414 65.03 89.89 -168.12
CA GLU A 414 66.04 89.63 -169.16
C GLU A 414 65.43 88.88 -170.37
N ASN A 415 64.55 87.91 -170.11
CA ASN A 415 63.81 87.18 -171.15
C ASN A 415 62.88 88.09 -171.96
N ASN A 416 62.19 89.03 -171.29
CA ASN A 416 61.30 89.98 -171.95
C ASN A 416 62.07 91.00 -172.80
N ALA A 417 63.26 91.44 -172.38
CA ALA A 417 64.11 92.32 -173.18
C ALA A 417 64.55 91.66 -174.51
N LEU A 418 64.98 90.40 -174.45
CA LEU A 418 65.40 89.63 -175.65
C LEU A 418 64.24 89.38 -176.61
N ARG A 419 63.06 88.97 -176.09
CA ARG A 419 61.84 88.79 -176.88
C ARG A 419 61.40 90.07 -177.60
N ALA A 420 61.57 91.24 -176.96
CA ALA A 420 60.99 92.49 -177.43
C ALA A 420 61.46 92.90 -178.83
N LYS A 421 62.75 92.73 -179.17
CA LYS A 421 63.32 93.32 -180.40
C LYS A 421 64.01 92.36 -181.38
N GLN A 422 64.01 91.07 -181.06
CA GLN A 422 63.92 90.05 -182.10
C GLN A 422 62.64 90.22 -182.96
N ALA A 423 61.58 90.84 -182.41
CA ALA A 423 60.37 91.21 -183.16
C ALA A 423 60.56 92.38 -184.15
N GLU A 424 61.56 93.24 -183.94
CA GLU A 424 61.83 94.40 -184.82
C GLU A 424 62.61 93.96 -186.06
N LEU A 425 63.58 93.06 -185.88
CA LEU A 425 64.34 92.43 -186.97
C LEU A 425 63.44 91.70 -187.98
N ASN A 426 62.41 91.00 -187.49
CA ASN A 426 61.48 90.24 -188.34
C ASN A 426 60.56 91.11 -189.22
N LYS A 427 60.24 92.35 -188.82
CA LYS A 427 59.41 93.25 -189.65
C LYS A 427 60.16 93.77 -190.88
N ALA A 428 61.47 94.02 -190.77
CA ALA A 428 62.27 94.46 -191.92
C ALA A 428 62.42 93.35 -192.98
N VAL A 429 62.62 92.10 -192.55
CA VAL A 429 62.83 90.96 -193.46
C VAL A 429 61.59 90.62 -194.29
N GLN A 430 60.37 90.78 -193.75
CA GLN A 430 59.15 90.52 -194.52
C GLN A 430 58.89 91.53 -195.66
N ALA A 431 59.33 92.77 -195.53
CA ALA A 431 59.23 93.76 -196.61
C ALA A 431 60.09 93.38 -197.84
N VAL A 432 61.18 92.64 -197.64
CA VAL A 432 62.11 92.21 -198.71
C VAL A 432 61.55 91.07 -199.59
N GLN A 433 60.57 90.30 -199.10
CA GLN A 433 60.06 89.14 -199.83
C GLN A 433 58.87 89.43 -200.75
N ILE A 434 58.04 90.43 -200.46
CA ILE A 434 56.81 90.68 -201.23
C ILE A 434 57.11 91.32 -202.60
N VAL A 435 58.05 92.27 -202.69
CA VAL A 435 58.43 92.91 -203.98
C VAL A 435 59.21 91.96 -204.90
N LYS A 436 59.76 90.86 -204.36
CA LYS A 436 60.53 89.85 -205.12
C LYS A 436 59.66 88.92 -205.97
N ALA A 437 58.34 88.92 -205.77
CA ALA A 437 57.41 88.04 -206.47
C ALA A 437 56.79 88.63 -207.76
N GLU A 438 56.69 89.96 -207.89
CA GLU A 438 55.92 90.58 -208.98
C GLU A 438 56.75 90.96 -210.23
N ASN A 439 58.00 91.40 -210.09
CA ASN A 439 58.74 91.94 -211.24
C ASN A 439 59.48 90.91 -212.13
N LEU A 440 59.44 89.61 -211.80
CA LEU A 440 59.82 88.57 -212.78
C LEU A 440 58.76 88.36 -213.89
N LYS A 441 57.62 89.06 -213.85
CA LYS A 441 56.73 89.25 -215.01
C LYS A 441 57.19 90.32 -216.01
N LEU A 442 58.23 91.09 -215.70
CA LEU A 442 58.88 92.01 -216.66
C LEU A 442 60.19 91.46 -217.22
N LYS A 443 60.26 90.14 -217.39
CA LYS A 443 61.24 89.45 -218.26
C LYS A 443 60.96 89.70 -219.76
N ALA A 444 60.71 90.95 -220.10
CA ALA A 444 60.50 91.50 -221.44
C ALA A 444 61.19 92.87 -221.64
N ALA A 445 61.80 93.46 -220.60
CA ALA A 445 62.57 94.70 -220.70
C ALA A 445 63.78 94.74 -219.74
N VAL A 446 64.99 94.59 -220.31
CA VAL A 446 66.29 95.13 -219.82
C VAL A 446 66.96 94.49 -218.57
N ASP A 447 67.97 93.66 -218.86
CA ASP A 447 69.38 93.61 -218.36
C ASP A 447 69.83 93.85 -216.88
N GLU A 448 70.75 92.95 -216.44
CA GLU A 448 71.99 93.18 -215.61
C GLU A 448 72.16 92.76 -214.09
N ALA A 449 73.09 91.81 -213.84
CA ALA A 449 74.10 91.57 -212.73
C ALA A 449 73.86 91.13 -211.22
N ARG A 450 74.35 89.89 -210.88
CA ARG A 450 75.38 89.39 -209.86
C ARG A 450 75.39 89.50 -208.27
N SER A 451 75.58 88.32 -207.59
CA SER A 451 76.65 87.83 -206.62
C SER A 451 76.87 88.12 -205.07
N THR A 452 77.12 87.03 -204.27
CA THR A 452 78.16 86.72 -203.16
C THR A 452 78.17 87.18 -201.63
N SER A 453 78.78 86.34 -200.73
CA SER A 453 79.57 86.62 -199.44
C SER A 453 78.92 86.89 -198.03
N HIS A 454 79.53 86.75 -196.79
CA HIS A 454 80.67 85.94 -196.17
C HIS A 454 80.84 86.01 -194.57
N ALA A 455 81.21 84.90 -193.86
CA ALA A 455 82.00 84.63 -192.58
C ALA A 455 82.04 85.45 -191.21
N VAL A 456 82.80 84.95 -190.19
CA VAL A 456 83.40 85.55 -188.93
C VAL A 456 82.50 85.76 -187.67
N GLY A 457 82.91 85.75 -186.37
CA GLY A 457 84.14 85.27 -185.63
C GLY A 457 84.60 86.09 -184.36
N GLY A 458 85.10 85.45 -183.25
CA GLY A 458 85.74 86.05 -182.02
C GLY A 458 85.15 85.56 -180.64
N SER A 459 85.70 85.75 -179.41
CA SER A 459 87.02 86.20 -178.83
C SER A 459 87.17 85.77 -177.31
N GLU A 460 88.14 86.28 -176.49
CA GLU A 460 88.62 85.70 -175.18
C GLU A 460 89.23 86.73 -174.15
N GLU A 461 89.34 86.44 -172.82
CA GLU A 461 90.32 86.95 -171.76
C GLU A 461 89.89 86.68 -170.25
N VAL A 462 90.73 86.89 -169.20
CA VAL A 462 91.72 85.98 -168.55
C VAL A 462 92.25 86.55 -167.20
N LYS A 463 92.18 85.81 -166.04
CA LYS A 463 93.19 85.69 -164.93
C LYS A 463 92.69 85.06 -163.61
N GLN A 464 93.63 84.47 -162.86
CA GLN A 464 93.60 83.96 -161.47
C GLN A 464 92.91 82.60 -161.18
N ALA A 465 93.67 81.53 -161.39
CA ALA A 465 93.80 80.48 -160.37
C ALA A 465 94.83 80.94 -159.30
N GLN A 466 94.64 80.56 -158.02
CA GLN A 466 95.64 79.91 -157.14
C GLN A 466 95.15 79.64 -155.68
N GLU A 467 94.16 80.37 -155.15
CA GLU A 467 93.98 80.50 -153.67
C GLU A 467 92.84 79.73 -152.97
N LYS A 468 92.07 78.85 -153.63
CA LYS A 468 90.90 78.20 -152.96
C LYS A 468 90.80 76.67 -153.03
N ILE A 469 91.94 76.02 -153.19
CA ILE A 469 92.07 74.56 -153.04
C ILE A 469 92.17 74.15 -151.55
N GLU A 470 92.62 75.04 -150.65
CA GLU A 470 92.75 74.74 -149.22
C GLU A 470 91.39 74.66 -148.49
N SER A 471 90.38 75.47 -148.86
CA SER A 471 89.13 75.58 -148.09
C SER A 471 88.11 74.44 -148.29
N LEU A 472 88.48 73.34 -148.95
CA LEU A 472 87.61 72.17 -149.14
C LEU A 472 88.16 70.89 -148.49
N GLN A 473 89.41 70.86 -148.02
CA GLN A 473 89.88 69.78 -147.15
C GLN A 473 89.25 69.86 -145.74
N GLU A 474 89.00 71.07 -145.22
CA GLU A 474 88.29 71.25 -143.93
C GLU A 474 86.87 70.66 -143.96
N SER A 475 86.10 70.88 -145.04
CA SER A 475 84.74 70.35 -145.17
C SER A 475 84.65 68.82 -145.21
N LEU A 476 85.76 68.12 -145.48
CA LEU A 476 85.83 66.65 -145.44
C LEU A 476 86.15 66.14 -144.02
N GLN A 477 86.85 66.94 -143.23
CA GLN A 477 87.19 66.63 -141.85
C GLN A 477 85.98 66.73 -140.91
N GLU A 478 85.13 67.77 -141.05
CA GLU A 478 83.97 67.98 -140.19
C GLU A 478 82.93 66.84 -140.28
N TRP A 479 82.64 66.35 -141.49
CA TRP A 479 81.74 65.20 -141.69
C TRP A 479 82.31 63.91 -141.10
N THR A 480 83.63 63.78 -141.06
CA THR A 480 84.32 62.62 -140.48
C THR A 480 84.22 62.60 -138.95
N ASP A 481 84.27 63.76 -138.28
CA ASP A 481 84.25 63.83 -136.82
C ASP A 481 82.84 63.81 -136.22
N LEU A 482 81.81 64.23 -136.96
CA LEU A 482 80.41 64.09 -136.52
C LEU A 482 79.98 62.62 -136.47
N ALA A 483 80.34 61.81 -137.48
CA ALA A 483 80.04 60.38 -137.52
C ALA A 483 80.77 59.56 -136.44
N LYS A 484 82.00 59.96 -136.07
CA LYS A 484 82.75 59.31 -134.98
C LYS A 484 82.14 59.57 -133.61
N ARG A 485 81.48 60.71 -133.40
CA ARG A 485 80.93 61.10 -132.09
C ARG A 485 79.67 60.31 -131.75
N SER A 486 78.73 60.21 -132.70
CA SER A 486 77.46 59.48 -132.51
C SER A 486 77.63 57.95 -132.36
N TYR A 487 78.59 57.34 -133.06
CA TYR A 487 78.86 55.90 -132.92
C TYR A 487 79.55 55.56 -131.58
N LYS A 488 80.26 56.51 -130.96
CA LYS A 488 80.98 56.28 -129.69
C LYS A 488 80.03 56.22 -128.49
N GLU A 489 79.11 57.18 -128.36
CA GLU A 489 78.16 57.21 -127.24
C GLU A 489 77.22 55.99 -127.22
N TYR A 490 76.77 55.51 -128.38
CA TYR A 490 75.98 54.28 -128.46
C TYR A 490 76.80 53.03 -128.09
N LYS A 491 78.07 52.95 -128.53
CA LYS A 491 78.95 51.81 -128.25
C LYS A 491 79.35 51.71 -126.78
N ASP A 492 79.59 52.84 -126.12
CA ASP A 492 80.05 52.89 -124.73
C ASP A 492 78.92 52.62 -123.72
N MET A 493 77.65 52.89 -124.06
CA MET A 493 76.48 52.59 -123.20
C MET A 493 75.89 51.18 -123.39
N LEU A 494 76.16 50.51 -124.51
CA LEU A 494 75.54 49.22 -124.85
C LEU A 494 75.88 48.05 -123.90
N PRO A 495 77.13 47.91 -123.38
CA PRO A 495 77.45 46.84 -122.43
C PRO A 495 76.70 47.02 -121.11
N THR A 496 76.70 48.24 -120.58
CA THR A 496 76.13 48.60 -119.28
C THR A 496 74.63 48.33 -119.22
N TYR A 497 73.89 48.64 -120.30
CA TYR A 497 72.46 48.33 -120.39
C TYR A 497 72.20 46.81 -120.41
N LYS A 498 73.02 46.03 -121.12
CA LYS A 498 72.85 44.57 -121.17
C LYS A 498 73.20 43.89 -119.85
N GLU A 499 74.25 44.32 -119.16
CA GLU A 499 74.58 43.81 -117.82
C GLU A 499 73.49 44.18 -116.80
N ALA A 500 73.05 45.44 -116.77
CA ALA A 500 71.99 45.88 -115.86
C ALA A 500 70.68 45.11 -116.05
N GLU A 501 70.30 44.82 -117.30
CA GLU A 501 69.07 44.06 -117.59
C GLU A 501 69.20 42.56 -117.28
N GLN A 502 70.40 41.99 -117.43
CA GLN A 502 70.70 40.63 -116.99
C GLN A 502 70.66 40.51 -115.46
N TYR A 503 71.34 41.40 -114.72
CA TYR A 503 71.29 41.43 -113.26
C TYR A 503 69.87 41.66 -112.71
N ARG A 504 69.04 42.45 -113.41
CA ARG A 504 67.64 42.66 -113.02
C ARG A 504 66.79 41.38 -113.15
N LYS A 505 67.01 40.58 -114.20
CA LYS A 505 66.33 39.28 -114.36
C LYS A 505 66.81 38.26 -113.32
N ASP A 506 68.12 38.13 -113.14
CA ASP A 506 68.72 37.22 -112.17
C ASP A 506 68.30 37.56 -110.72
N SER A 507 68.15 38.86 -110.39
CA SER A 507 67.59 39.28 -109.09
C SER A 507 66.13 38.88 -108.95
N LEU A 508 65.30 39.12 -109.96
CA LEU A 508 63.87 38.78 -109.91
C LEU A 508 63.61 37.27 -109.77
N GLU A 509 64.36 36.41 -110.46
CA GLU A 509 64.24 34.96 -110.29
C GLU A 509 64.72 34.51 -108.90
N LYS A 510 65.82 35.07 -108.39
CA LYS A 510 66.30 34.81 -107.02
C LYS A 510 65.33 35.32 -105.96
N ASP A 511 64.71 36.49 -106.15
CA ASP A 511 63.72 37.06 -105.24
C ASP A 511 62.44 36.22 -105.23
N VAL A 512 61.98 35.68 -106.36
CA VAL A 512 60.84 34.74 -106.40
C VAL A 512 61.17 33.44 -105.65
N ILE A 513 62.37 32.88 -105.82
CA ILE A 513 62.83 31.71 -105.05
C ILE A 513 62.93 32.04 -103.55
N ILE A 514 63.46 33.21 -103.20
CA ILE A 514 63.59 33.69 -101.81
C ILE A 514 62.21 33.98 -101.18
N GLN A 515 61.23 34.48 -101.93
CA GLN A 515 59.87 34.69 -101.40
C GLN A 515 59.15 33.35 -101.18
N THR A 516 59.31 32.41 -102.11
CA THR A 516 58.76 31.04 -102.00
C THR A 516 59.38 30.30 -100.80
N LEU A 517 60.67 30.50 -100.53
CA LEU A 517 61.35 29.94 -99.35
C LEU A 517 61.11 30.73 -98.06
N ARG A 518 60.90 32.05 -98.09
CA ARG A 518 60.64 32.87 -96.89
C ARG A 518 59.21 32.70 -96.36
N LEU A 519 58.20 32.52 -97.21
CA LEU A 519 56.87 32.14 -96.76
C LEU A 519 56.78 30.68 -96.28
N ALA A 520 57.75 29.84 -96.66
CA ALA A 520 57.93 28.50 -96.09
C ALA A 520 58.78 28.47 -94.80
N ALA A 521 59.38 29.59 -94.37
CA ALA A 521 60.38 29.61 -93.28
C ALA A 521 60.27 30.77 -92.27
N ALA A 522 59.22 31.61 -92.31
CA ALA A 522 59.05 32.75 -91.41
C ALA A 522 57.84 32.64 -90.47
N LYS A 523 58.06 31.92 -89.35
CA LYS A 523 57.18 31.68 -88.17
C LYS A 523 55.91 30.82 -88.39
N PRO A 524 55.71 29.77 -87.56
CA PRO A 524 54.60 28.84 -87.70
C PRO A 524 53.32 29.32 -86.98
N PRO A 525 52.15 29.25 -87.63
CA PRO A 525 50.87 29.17 -86.96
C PRO A 525 50.37 27.70 -86.88
N GLN A 526 49.75 27.38 -85.75
CA GLN A 526 48.68 26.36 -85.62
C GLN A 526 49.02 24.89 -85.96
N SER A 527 49.48 24.15 -84.94
CA SER A 527 49.02 22.79 -84.70
C SER A 527 48.77 22.59 -83.19
N ASN A 528 47.62 22.02 -82.86
CA ASN A 528 46.97 22.05 -81.55
C ASN A 528 47.82 21.66 -80.32
N GLY A 529 47.80 22.55 -79.32
CA GLY A 529 47.71 22.19 -77.90
C GLY A 529 48.99 21.76 -77.17
N VAL A 530 49.49 22.62 -76.26
CA VAL A 530 49.97 22.30 -74.90
C VAL A 530 50.58 23.55 -74.22
N GLY A 531 50.34 23.71 -72.92
CA GLY A 531 51.35 24.24 -71.97
C GLY A 531 51.22 25.69 -71.48
N GLY A 532 51.54 25.92 -70.20
CA GLY A 532 51.77 27.26 -69.62
C GLY A 532 50.96 27.61 -68.35
N THR A 533 50.83 26.72 -67.35
CA THR A 533 51.65 26.74 -66.12
C THR A 533 51.89 28.10 -65.44
N SER A 534 51.07 28.42 -64.43
CA SER A 534 51.46 29.14 -63.19
C SER A 534 50.27 29.05 -62.22
N SER A 535 50.22 28.10 -61.28
CA SER A 535 50.89 28.10 -59.98
C SER A 535 50.50 29.26 -59.05
N ASP A 536 49.34 29.14 -58.38
CA ASP A 536 49.19 29.70 -57.01
C ASP A 536 48.03 29.07 -56.21
N ALA A 537 46.83 28.94 -56.80
CA ALA A 537 45.61 28.59 -56.04
C ALA A 537 45.62 27.20 -55.35
N GLY A 538 46.37 26.22 -55.88
CA GLY A 538 46.49 24.89 -55.27
C GLY A 538 47.48 24.82 -54.09
N TYR A 539 48.48 25.72 -54.06
CA TYR A 539 49.53 25.73 -53.04
C TYR A 539 49.00 26.24 -51.68
N TRP A 540 48.14 27.26 -51.70
CA TRP A 540 47.55 27.83 -50.50
C TRP A 540 46.51 26.92 -49.83
N LYS A 541 45.72 26.18 -50.61
CA LYS A 541 44.69 25.29 -50.05
C LYS A 541 45.30 24.13 -49.25
N GLY A 542 46.30 23.45 -49.80
CA GLY A 542 47.00 22.36 -49.11
C GLY A 542 47.75 22.79 -47.84
N LYS A 543 48.20 24.06 -47.77
CA LYS A 543 48.88 24.60 -46.58
C LYS A 543 47.94 25.02 -45.45
N TYR A 544 46.73 25.48 -45.77
CA TYR A 544 45.75 25.88 -44.75
C TYR A 544 45.10 24.67 -44.07
N ASP A 545 44.75 23.63 -44.84
CA ASP A 545 44.18 22.40 -44.31
C ASP A 545 45.18 21.65 -43.39
N ALA A 546 46.50 21.75 -43.67
CA ALA A 546 47.56 21.21 -42.81
C ALA A 546 47.81 22.01 -41.52
N LEU A 547 47.49 23.32 -41.51
CA LEU A 547 47.64 24.19 -40.32
C LEU A 547 46.46 24.06 -39.34
N LEU A 548 45.25 23.80 -39.84
CA LEU A 548 44.09 23.53 -38.97
C LEU A 548 44.19 22.17 -38.24
N ALA A 549 44.96 21.23 -38.78
CA ALA A 549 45.25 19.94 -38.14
C ALA A 549 46.27 20.01 -36.98
N THR A 550 46.91 21.16 -36.73
CA THR A 550 48.02 21.29 -35.75
C THR A 550 47.81 22.32 -34.63
N VAL A 551 46.62 22.96 -34.55
CA VAL A 551 46.32 24.00 -33.53
C VAL A 551 44.96 23.78 -32.83
N SER A 552 44.36 22.59 -32.91
CA SER A 552 43.10 22.25 -32.20
C SER A 552 42.99 20.77 -31.81
N GLY A 553 44.13 20.12 -31.57
CA GLY A 553 44.26 18.87 -30.82
C GLY A 553 45.16 19.11 -29.62
#